data_AF-S3UXH6-F1
#
_entry.id   AF-S3UXH6-F1
#
_cell.length_a   1.000
_cell.length_b   1.000
_cell.length_c   1.000
_cell.angle_alpha   90.00
_cell.angle_beta   90.00
_cell.angle_gamma   90.00
#
_symmetry.space_group_name_H-M   'P 1'
#
loop_
_entity.id
_entity.type
_entity.pdbx_description
1 polymer ?
#
loop_
_entity_poly.entity_id
_entity_poly.type
_entity_poly.pdbx_seq_one_letter_code
_entity_poly.pdbx_strand_id
1 'polypeptide(L)'
;MDLLSYYLETYEACQRAFLSYRRGLKSVFPRFKHEVLEIPKGGGNIDSYLIGSKKNPPKKIVIMSSGIHGVEGYAGSSFQRRWIEEFLLNENPSYSPPKNTDFLILHGINVDGFKKMRRVNERNVDLNRNFALKREKLHKKAKNKGYRKIQSFLNPAKKFTYITWEYLIFVIRFAGIVARFGAKYVLDAAVNGQYEFPDGIYYGGRKPEPVVRRLRKFFRKTLKNYEQILILDYHTGYGARNTLSLMQNAPAGSREDKNLRKVFGDFGLLLSEAEDDFYRTSGDFTDFFGKLFGRDKELFPITVEMGTFGNLNLLGGLKGSFLMISENRIRLHGSKSDRSAEKIRNEFREMFYPTREDWRLAAMDQVFGVIPEAIRRFSKI
;
A
#
# COMPACT_ATOMS: atom_id res chain seq x y z
N MET A 1 -13.60 -9.93 21.52
CA MET A 1 -12.24 -10.14 20.99
C MET A 1 -11.48 -8.84 21.16
N ASP A 2 -10.25 -8.88 21.64
CA ASP A 2 -9.42 -7.68 21.77
C ASP A 2 -8.84 -7.28 20.40
N LEU A 3 -9.39 -6.23 19.79
CA LEU A 3 -8.97 -5.75 18.47
C LEU A 3 -7.52 -5.25 18.46
N LEU A 4 -7.00 -4.80 19.61
CA LEU A 4 -5.64 -4.28 19.71
C LEU A 4 -4.59 -5.40 19.58
N SER A 5 -4.95 -6.65 19.92
CA SER A 5 -4.08 -7.82 19.78
C SER A 5 -3.67 -8.12 18.32
N TYR A 6 -4.42 -7.62 17.34
CA TYR A 6 -4.04 -7.69 15.94
C TYR A 6 -2.91 -6.73 15.57
N TYR A 7 -2.51 -5.79 16.42
CA TYR A 7 -1.42 -4.86 16.09
C TYR A 7 -0.10 -5.36 16.67
N LEU A 8 0.75 -5.91 15.80
CA LEU A 8 2.06 -6.48 16.18
C LEU A 8 3.20 -5.53 15.81
N GLU A 9 4.33 -5.68 16.50
CA GLU A 9 5.40 -4.68 16.50
C GLU A 9 6.61 -5.07 15.63
N THR A 10 6.71 -6.32 15.20
CA THR A 10 7.79 -6.80 14.31
C THR A 10 7.26 -7.56 13.10
N TYR A 11 8.02 -7.54 12.00
CA TYR A 11 7.68 -8.31 10.80
C TYR A 11 7.58 -9.80 11.11
N GLU A 12 8.53 -10.33 11.89
CA GLU A 12 8.57 -11.75 12.25
C GLU A 12 7.34 -12.15 13.07
N ALA A 13 6.86 -11.28 13.97
CA ALA A 13 5.62 -11.50 14.68
C ALA A 13 4.41 -11.50 13.73
N CYS A 14 4.33 -10.53 12.82
CA CYS A 14 3.27 -10.48 11.80
C CYS A 14 3.25 -11.73 10.92
N GLN A 15 4.41 -12.16 10.44
CA GLN A 15 4.56 -13.34 9.59
C GLN A 15 4.19 -14.62 10.35
N ARG A 16 4.71 -14.82 11.58
CA ARG A 16 4.37 -15.98 12.40
C ARG A 16 2.87 -16.04 12.70
N ALA A 17 2.26 -14.91 13.04
CA ALA A 17 0.82 -14.83 13.29
C ALA A 17 0.01 -15.11 12.02
N PHE A 18 0.43 -14.64 10.85
CA PHE A 18 -0.22 -14.99 9.59
C PHE A 18 -0.12 -16.48 9.29
N LEU A 19 1.06 -17.07 9.51
CA LEU A 19 1.34 -18.48 9.26
C LEU A 19 0.60 -19.46 10.20
N SER A 20 0.20 -19.01 11.40
CA SER A 20 -0.49 -19.85 12.37
C SER A 20 -1.86 -20.33 11.86
N TYR A 21 -2.54 -19.53 11.03
CA TYR A 21 -3.86 -19.86 10.49
C TYR A 21 -3.85 -20.98 9.43
N ARG A 22 -2.68 -21.40 8.94
CA ARG A 22 -2.55 -22.41 7.87
C ARG A 22 -3.30 -23.70 8.17
N ARG A 23 -3.22 -24.19 9.41
CA ARG A 23 -3.86 -25.47 9.80
C ARG A 23 -5.39 -25.34 9.80
N GLY A 24 -5.92 -24.27 10.42
CA GLY A 24 -7.36 -23.99 10.45
C GLY A 24 -7.94 -23.76 9.06
N LEU A 25 -7.25 -22.99 8.21
CA LEU A 25 -7.69 -22.78 6.83
C LEU A 25 -7.70 -24.08 6.02
N LYS A 26 -6.71 -24.95 6.22
CA LYS A 26 -6.66 -26.27 5.56
C LYS A 26 -7.78 -27.21 6.02
N SER A 27 -8.20 -27.15 7.28
CA SER A 27 -9.29 -27.99 7.79
C SER A 27 -10.67 -27.54 7.32
N VAL A 28 -10.87 -26.23 7.11
CA VAL A 28 -12.17 -25.67 6.71
C VAL A 28 -12.34 -25.60 5.19
N PHE A 29 -11.29 -25.27 4.42
CA PHE A 29 -11.42 -24.97 3.00
C PHE A 29 -10.82 -26.06 2.11
N PRO A 30 -11.63 -26.75 1.27
CA PRO A 30 -11.17 -27.88 0.46
C PRO A 30 -10.13 -27.50 -0.61
N ARG A 31 -10.09 -26.23 -1.04
CA ARG A 31 -9.09 -25.70 -1.98
C ARG A 31 -8.13 -24.71 -1.33
N PHE A 32 -7.75 -24.95 -0.08
CA PHE A 32 -6.68 -24.18 0.54
C PHE A 32 -5.31 -24.51 -0.07
N LYS A 33 -4.56 -23.48 -0.46
CA LYS A 33 -3.16 -23.59 -0.87
C LYS A 33 -2.34 -22.46 -0.28
N HIS A 34 -1.29 -22.82 0.45
CA HIS A 34 -0.20 -21.91 0.84
C HIS A 34 0.92 -22.00 -0.21
N GLU A 35 1.30 -20.88 -0.80
CA GLU A 35 2.47 -20.78 -1.67
C GLU A 35 3.41 -19.68 -1.17
N VAL A 36 4.69 -20.02 -1.03
CA VAL A 36 5.75 -19.06 -0.68
C VAL A 36 6.37 -18.57 -1.98
N LEU A 37 6.29 -17.27 -2.24
CA LEU A 37 6.90 -16.63 -3.39
C LEU A 37 8.27 -16.09 -3.01
N GLU A 38 9.31 -16.86 -3.32
CA GLU A 38 10.69 -16.42 -3.15
C GLU A 38 11.02 -15.31 -4.17
N ILE A 39 11.41 -14.15 -3.65
CA ILE A 39 11.80 -12.99 -4.44
C ILE A 39 13.34 -12.91 -4.48
N PRO A 40 13.95 -13.08 -5.66
CA PRO A 40 15.40 -13.13 -5.75
C PRO A 40 16.01 -11.75 -5.51
N LYS A 41 17.32 -11.74 -5.23
CA LYS A 41 18.14 -10.53 -5.04
C LYS A 41 17.73 -9.67 -3.83
N GLY A 42 17.40 -10.33 -2.73
CA GLY A 42 17.14 -9.68 -1.44
C GLY A 42 15.68 -9.28 -1.20
N GLY A 43 14.75 -9.65 -2.08
CA GLY A 43 13.34 -9.27 -1.93
C GLY A 43 12.53 -10.11 -0.93
N GLY A 44 13.14 -11.13 -0.30
CA GLY A 44 12.50 -11.95 0.73
C GLY A 44 11.47 -12.95 0.20
N ASN A 45 10.62 -13.43 1.10
CA ASN A 45 9.59 -14.43 0.82
C ASN A 45 8.22 -13.83 1.09
N ILE A 46 7.34 -13.84 0.09
CA ILE A 46 5.95 -13.41 0.25
C ILE A 46 5.09 -14.65 0.49
N ASP A 47 4.40 -14.69 1.61
CA ASP A 47 3.44 -15.75 1.93
C ASP A 47 2.09 -15.45 1.26
N SER A 48 1.54 -16.45 0.56
CA SER A 48 0.24 -16.33 -0.11
C SER A 48 -0.71 -17.45 0.26
N TYR A 49 -1.97 -17.10 0.52
CA TYR A 49 -3.05 -18.06 0.74
C TYR A 49 -4.10 -17.94 -0.37
N LEU A 50 -4.28 -19.01 -1.13
CA LEU A 50 -5.45 -19.21 -1.97
C LEU A 50 -6.48 -20.05 -1.20
N ILE A 51 -7.68 -19.53 -1.04
CA ILE A 51 -8.73 -20.09 -0.18
C ILE A 51 -10.00 -20.21 -1.01
N GLY A 52 -10.54 -21.43 -1.14
CA GLY A 52 -11.76 -21.69 -1.89
C GLY A 52 -12.68 -22.69 -1.18
N SER A 53 -13.96 -22.31 -1.03
CA SER A 53 -14.95 -23.07 -0.25
C SER A 53 -15.57 -24.25 -0.98
N LYS A 54 -15.48 -24.29 -2.31
CA LYS A 54 -16.05 -25.36 -3.15
C LYS A 54 -14.95 -26.21 -3.79
N LYS A 55 -15.25 -27.47 -4.12
CA LYS A 55 -14.33 -28.37 -4.85
C LYS A 55 -13.92 -27.79 -6.21
N ASN A 56 -14.83 -27.14 -6.92
CA ASN A 56 -14.56 -26.46 -8.18
C ASN A 56 -14.39 -24.95 -7.95
N PRO A 57 -13.44 -24.28 -8.64
CA PRO A 57 -13.27 -22.84 -8.56
C PRO A 57 -14.48 -22.10 -9.12
N PRO A 58 -15.02 -21.09 -8.40
CA PRO A 58 -15.96 -20.15 -9.00
C PRO A 58 -15.23 -19.23 -10.00
N LYS A 59 -16.00 -18.35 -10.65
CA LYS A 59 -15.46 -17.33 -11.56
C LYS A 59 -15.02 -16.04 -10.86
N LYS A 60 -15.27 -15.92 -9.55
CA LYS A 60 -14.97 -14.71 -8.76
C LYS A 60 -13.86 -14.94 -7.76
N ILE A 61 -12.99 -13.96 -7.60
CA ILE A 61 -11.96 -13.95 -6.57
C ILE A 61 -11.77 -12.56 -5.97
N VAL A 62 -11.53 -12.52 -4.66
CA VAL A 62 -11.10 -11.33 -3.93
C VAL A 62 -9.61 -11.46 -3.61
N ILE A 63 -8.83 -10.46 -4.00
CA ILE A 63 -7.42 -10.35 -3.67
C ILE A 63 -7.27 -9.36 -2.53
N MET A 64 -6.54 -9.72 -1.47
CA MET A 64 -6.19 -8.85 -0.37
C MET A 64 -4.67 -8.73 -0.26
N SER A 65 -4.12 -7.56 -0.55
CA SER A 65 -2.68 -7.29 -0.44
C SER A 65 -2.34 -6.39 0.74
N SER A 66 -1.15 -6.60 1.28
CA SER A 66 -0.56 -5.74 2.30
C SER A 66 0.91 -5.47 1.99
N GLY A 67 1.40 -4.33 2.50
CA GLY A 67 2.82 -4.05 2.54
C GLY A 67 3.46 -3.78 1.18
N ILE A 68 2.73 -3.17 0.23
CA ILE A 68 3.38 -2.63 -0.98
C ILE A 68 4.34 -1.50 -0.59
N HIS A 69 3.86 -0.60 0.26
CA HIS A 69 4.72 0.18 1.12
C HIS A 69 5.03 -0.63 2.37
N GLY A 70 6.31 -0.89 2.62
CA GLY A 70 6.70 -1.88 3.62
C GLY A 70 6.17 -1.58 5.03
N VAL A 71 6.36 -0.34 5.50
CA VAL A 71 5.91 0.13 6.83
C VAL A 71 4.39 0.04 7.03
N GLU A 72 3.60 0.12 5.95
CA GLU A 72 2.13 0.02 5.99
C GLU A 72 1.69 -1.46 6.07
N GLY A 73 2.63 -2.39 5.82
CA GLY A 73 2.40 -3.83 5.93
C GLY A 73 1.99 -4.29 7.33
N TYR A 74 2.35 -3.54 8.38
CA TYR A 74 1.93 -3.85 9.75
C TYR A 74 0.40 -3.72 9.90
N ALA A 75 -0.18 -2.61 9.45
CA ALA A 75 -1.63 -2.39 9.44
C ALA A 75 -2.33 -3.32 8.44
N GLY A 76 -1.79 -3.46 7.23
CA GLY A 76 -2.36 -4.41 6.26
C GLY A 76 -2.37 -5.86 6.79
N SER A 77 -1.33 -6.27 7.52
CA SER A 77 -1.28 -7.57 8.18
C SER A 77 -2.33 -7.70 9.28
N SER A 78 -2.61 -6.66 10.06
CA SER A 78 -3.63 -6.73 11.10
C SER A 78 -5.02 -6.94 10.49
N PHE A 79 -5.33 -6.23 9.40
CA PHE A 79 -6.60 -6.40 8.68
C PHE A 79 -6.72 -7.80 8.06
N GLN A 80 -5.68 -8.30 7.40
CA GLN A 80 -5.70 -9.64 6.82
C GLN A 80 -5.94 -10.73 7.87
N ARG A 81 -5.31 -10.62 9.04
CA ARG A 81 -5.48 -11.61 10.11
C ARG A 81 -6.86 -11.57 10.73
N ARG A 82 -7.41 -10.38 10.99
CA ARG A 82 -8.79 -10.24 11.47
C ARG A 82 -9.79 -10.79 10.46
N TRP A 83 -9.58 -10.57 9.16
CA TRP A 83 -10.41 -11.19 8.12
C TRP A 83 -10.40 -12.71 8.20
N ILE A 84 -9.21 -13.32 8.31
CA ILE A 84 -9.08 -14.77 8.41
C ILE A 84 -9.79 -15.30 9.66
N GLU A 85 -9.53 -14.70 10.81
CA GLU A 85 -10.02 -15.19 12.10
C GLU A 85 -11.53 -14.99 12.26
N GLU A 86 -12.04 -13.78 12.04
CA GLU A 86 -13.45 -13.45 12.30
C GLU A 86 -14.39 -13.89 11.18
N PHE A 87 -13.92 -13.95 9.93
CA PHE A 87 -14.81 -14.16 8.77
C PHE A 87 -14.56 -15.46 8.03
N LEU A 88 -13.38 -16.07 8.12
CA LEU A 88 -13.09 -17.34 7.44
C LEU A 88 -13.05 -18.55 8.39
N LEU A 89 -12.62 -18.36 9.64
CA LEU A 89 -12.44 -19.45 10.61
C LEU A 89 -13.43 -19.43 11.78
N ASN A 90 -14.16 -18.35 11.98
CA ASN A 90 -15.17 -18.28 13.03
C ASN A 90 -16.33 -19.24 12.77
N GLU A 91 -16.61 -20.10 13.75
CA GLU A 91 -17.65 -21.15 13.66
C GLU A 91 -19.07 -20.60 13.81
N ASN A 92 -19.24 -19.41 14.42
CA ASN A 92 -20.53 -18.75 14.56
C ASN A 92 -20.48 -17.28 14.08
N PRO A 93 -20.30 -17.06 12.77
CA PRO A 93 -20.04 -15.72 12.29
C PRO A 93 -21.35 -14.97 12.01
N SER A 94 -21.41 -13.69 12.42
CA SER A 94 -22.46 -12.75 12.00
C SER A 94 -22.43 -12.45 10.49
N TYR A 95 -21.35 -12.85 9.81
CA TYR A 95 -21.16 -12.77 8.37
C TYR A 95 -20.70 -14.12 7.82
N SER A 96 -21.36 -14.64 6.79
CA SER A 96 -20.85 -15.79 6.05
C SER A 96 -20.17 -15.34 4.75
N PRO A 97 -18.90 -15.70 4.49
CA PRO A 97 -18.24 -15.37 3.24
C PRO A 97 -18.97 -16.02 2.05
N PRO A 98 -19.11 -15.32 0.91
CA PRO A 98 -19.85 -15.85 -0.24
C PRO A 98 -19.23 -17.14 -0.78
N LYS A 99 -20.02 -18.21 -0.85
CA LYS A 99 -19.57 -19.53 -1.34
C LYS A 99 -19.23 -19.56 -2.85
N ASN A 100 -19.57 -18.51 -3.59
CA ASN A 100 -19.27 -18.33 -5.02
C ASN A 100 -18.05 -17.44 -5.27
N THR A 101 -17.23 -17.18 -4.25
CA THR A 101 -16.06 -16.30 -4.33
C THR A 101 -14.89 -16.92 -3.61
N ASP A 102 -13.74 -16.99 -4.27
CA ASP A 102 -12.49 -17.41 -3.65
C ASP A 102 -11.72 -16.19 -3.09
N PHE A 103 -10.73 -16.45 -2.23
CA PHE A 103 -9.87 -15.41 -1.67
C PHE A 103 -8.40 -15.71 -1.96
N LEU A 104 -7.64 -14.68 -2.35
CA LEU A 104 -6.19 -14.70 -2.47
C LEU A 104 -5.59 -13.63 -1.57
N ILE A 105 -4.94 -14.04 -0.48
CA ILE A 105 -4.29 -13.12 0.46
C ILE A 105 -2.79 -13.12 0.19
N LEU A 106 -2.19 -11.94 0.00
CA LEU A 106 -0.75 -11.72 -0.16
C LEU A 106 -0.23 -10.94 1.05
N HIS A 107 0.58 -11.59 1.88
CA HIS A 107 1.09 -11.02 3.12
C HIS A 107 2.47 -10.38 2.91
N GLY A 108 2.53 -9.04 2.97
CA GLY A 108 3.79 -8.29 2.96
C GLY A 108 4.55 -8.33 1.64
N ILE A 109 4.05 -7.65 0.60
CA ILE A 109 4.66 -7.65 -0.74
C ILE A 109 6.12 -7.11 -0.73
N ASN A 110 6.39 -6.03 0.00
CA ASN A 110 7.70 -5.45 0.20
C ASN A 110 8.33 -5.96 1.51
N VAL A 111 8.86 -7.17 1.49
CA VAL A 111 9.41 -7.82 2.70
C VAL A 111 10.54 -7.01 3.34
N ASP A 112 11.45 -6.44 2.54
CA ASP A 112 12.57 -5.64 3.07
C ASP A 112 12.09 -4.35 3.75
N GLY A 113 11.20 -3.61 3.07
CA GLY A 113 10.60 -2.42 3.64
C GLY A 113 9.80 -2.73 4.90
N PHE A 114 9.05 -3.83 4.90
CA PHE A 114 8.25 -4.25 6.05
C PHE A 114 9.15 -4.56 7.25
N LYS A 115 10.19 -5.38 7.07
CA LYS A 115 11.18 -5.67 8.13
C LYS A 115 11.88 -4.43 8.68
N LYS A 116 12.17 -3.45 7.82
CA LYS A 116 12.97 -2.26 8.17
C LYS A 116 12.13 -1.02 8.47
N MET A 117 10.81 -1.15 8.57
CA MET A 117 9.88 -0.02 8.78
C MET A 117 10.04 1.10 7.74
N ARG A 118 10.27 0.73 6.47
CA ARG A 118 10.44 1.66 5.35
C ARG A 118 9.30 1.54 4.34
N ARG A 119 9.02 2.63 3.64
CA ARG A 119 8.07 2.64 2.53
C ARG A 119 8.60 1.86 1.32
N VAL A 120 9.87 2.04 0.98
CA VAL A 120 10.51 1.53 -0.25
C VAL A 120 11.16 0.15 -0.06
N ASN A 121 11.54 -0.51 -1.15
CA ASN A 121 12.19 -1.83 -1.11
C ASN A 121 13.70 -1.76 -0.81
N GLU A 122 14.37 -2.90 -0.91
CA GLU A 122 15.80 -3.07 -0.64
C GLU A 122 16.72 -2.20 -1.51
N ARG A 123 16.20 -1.71 -2.65
CA ARG A 123 16.91 -0.86 -3.62
C ARG A 123 16.41 0.58 -3.65
N ASN A 124 15.73 1.01 -2.60
CA ASN A 124 15.13 2.35 -2.51
C ASN A 124 14.02 2.60 -3.56
N VAL A 125 13.45 1.53 -4.13
CA VAL A 125 12.37 1.63 -5.11
C VAL A 125 11.03 1.65 -4.39
N ASP A 126 10.24 2.69 -4.63
CA ASP A 126 8.81 2.71 -4.33
C ASP A 126 8.10 1.73 -5.27
N LEU A 127 7.63 0.61 -4.71
CA LEU A 127 6.97 -0.43 -5.49
C LEU A 127 5.68 0.08 -6.12
N ASN A 128 4.98 1.03 -5.49
CA ASN A 128 3.75 1.62 -6.01
C ASN A 128 4.01 2.68 -7.11
N ARG A 129 5.22 2.66 -7.69
CA ARG A 129 5.62 3.37 -8.92
C ARG A 129 6.34 2.44 -9.91
N ASN A 130 6.44 1.15 -9.59
CA ASN A 130 7.28 0.18 -10.30
C ASN A 130 6.50 -0.97 -10.98
N PHE A 131 5.21 -1.14 -10.70
CA PHE A 131 4.36 -2.19 -11.30
C PHE A 131 4.09 -1.93 -12.80
N ALA A 132 5.06 -2.32 -13.63
CA ALA A 132 4.99 -2.20 -15.09
C ALA A 132 5.30 -3.52 -15.80
N LEU A 133 4.73 -3.68 -17.01
CA LEU A 133 4.93 -4.88 -17.83
C LEU A 133 6.24 -4.89 -18.61
N LYS A 134 6.67 -3.73 -19.09
CA LYS A 134 7.87 -3.54 -19.92
C LYS A 134 8.69 -2.39 -19.37
N ARG A 135 10.00 -2.44 -19.62
CA ARG A 135 10.96 -1.41 -19.20
C ARG A 135 10.59 -0.04 -19.77
N GLU A 136 10.27 0.05 -21.06
CA GLU A 136 9.95 1.36 -21.67
C GLU A 136 8.74 2.05 -21.02
N LYS A 137 7.80 1.31 -20.41
CA LYS A 137 6.60 1.89 -19.80
C LYS A 137 6.86 2.58 -18.45
N LEU A 138 7.95 2.26 -17.76
CA LEU A 138 8.39 3.02 -16.58
C LEU A 138 9.04 4.34 -16.97
N HIS A 139 9.62 4.41 -18.17
CA HIS A 139 10.38 5.57 -18.65
C HIS A 139 9.58 6.51 -19.57
N LYS A 140 8.50 6.03 -20.20
CA LYS A 140 7.72 6.76 -21.21
C LYS A 140 6.90 7.94 -20.65
N LYS A 141 6.82 8.10 -19.32
CA LYS A 141 6.31 9.30 -18.64
C LYS A 141 7.38 9.82 -17.66
N ALA A 142 7.57 11.14 -17.63
CA ALA A 142 8.22 11.91 -16.57
C ALA A 142 9.77 11.89 -16.47
N LYS A 143 10.44 12.71 -17.31
CA LYS A 143 11.37 13.68 -16.72
C LYS A 143 10.52 14.52 -15.78
N ASN A 144 10.40 14.15 -14.51
CA ASN A 144 9.69 14.94 -13.52
C ASN A 144 10.48 16.24 -13.35
N LYS A 145 10.25 17.20 -14.27
CA LYS A 145 10.94 18.50 -14.31
C LYS A 145 10.73 19.23 -12.99
N GLY A 146 9.53 19.06 -12.41
CA GLY A 146 9.16 19.38 -11.04
C GLY A 146 10.24 19.01 -10.06
N TYR A 147 10.37 17.70 -9.85
CA TYR A 147 11.33 17.08 -8.95
C TYR A 147 12.76 17.52 -9.25
N ARG A 148 13.17 17.54 -10.53
CA ARG A 148 14.54 17.93 -10.91
C ARG A 148 14.90 19.33 -10.44
N LYS A 149 13.99 20.30 -10.52
CA LYS A 149 14.26 21.68 -10.07
C LYS A 149 14.47 21.78 -8.55
N ILE A 150 13.86 20.88 -7.78
CA ILE A 150 13.91 20.91 -6.31
C ILE A 150 14.66 19.70 -5.71
N GLN A 151 15.37 18.92 -6.53
CA GLN A 151 15.96 17.64 -6.13
C GLN A 151 16.97 17.81 -4.99
N SER A 152 17.72 18.91 -4.94
CA SER A 152 18.71 19.18 -3.89
C SER A 152 18.08 19.50 -2.53
N PHE A 153 16.79 19.83 -2.51
CA PHE A 153 15.99 19.96 -1.30
C PHE A 153 15.38 18.62 -0.90
N LEU A 154 14.83 17.88 -1.85
CA LEU A 154 14.22 16.56 -1.61
C LEU A 154 15.26 15.48 -1.24
N ASN A 155 16.50 15.63 -1.72
CA ASN A 155 17.57 14.64 -1.57
C ASN A 155 18.85 15.28 -1.00
N PRO A 156 18.88 15.67 0.28
CA PRO A 156 20.07 16.27 0.86
C PRO A 156 21.22 15.25 0.93
N ALA A 157 22.38 15.58 0.35
CA ALA A 157 23.51 14.67 0.17
C ALA A 157 24.44 14.50 1.40
N LYS A 158 24.21 15.26 2.48
CA LYS A 158 25.05 15.21 3.69
C LYS A 158 24.43 14.31 4.76
N LYS A 159 25.20 13.86 5.75
CA LYS A 159 24.68 13.15 6.93
C LYS A 159 23.62 13.98 7.64
N PHE A 160 22.57 13.33 8.17
CA PHE A 160 21.61 13.99 9.07
C PHE A 160 22.30 14.42 10.37
N THR A 161 21.82 15.49 11.02
CA THR A 161 22.42 16.01 12.26
C THR A 161 21.42 16.01 13.41
N TYR A 162 21.19 17.15 14.06
CA TYR A 162 20.26 17.26 15.18
C TYR A 162 18.88 17.65 14.68
N ILE A 163 17.85 16.88 15.06
CA ILE A 163 16.50 17.02 14.51
C ILE A 163 15.94 18.45 14.59
N THR A 164 16.17 19.18 15.68
CA THR A 164 15.68 20.55 15.86
C THR A 164 16.27 21.51 14.81
N TRP A 165 17.58 21.42 14.57
CA TRP A 165 18.27 22.24 13.57
C TRP A 165 17.90 21.82 12.15
N GLU A 166 17.83 20.52 11.88
CA GLU A 166 17.43 19.99 10.58
C GLU A 166 16.00 20.40 10.22
N TYR A 167 15.07 20.37 11.18
CA TYR A 167 13.70 20.82 10.98
C TYR A 167 13.62 22.32 10.71
N LEU A 168 14.32 23.16 11.48
CA LEU A 168 14.36 24.61 11.24
C LEU A 168 14.88 24.94 9.84
N ILE A 169 16.02 24.33 9.44
CA ILE A 169 16.60 24.52 8.11
C ILE A 169 15.63 24.03 7.02
N PHE A 170 14.97 22.89 7.26
CA PHE A 170 13.98 22.35 6.35
C PHE A 170 12.83 23.34 6.13
N VAL A 171 12.24 23.90 7.19
CA VAL A 171 11.13 24.86 7.10
C VAL A 171 11.55 26.11 6.34
N ILE A 172 12.72 26.69 6.64
CA ILE A 172 13.23 27.87 5.93
C ILE A 172 13.41 27.58 4.43
N ARG A 173 14.03 26.44 4.09
CA ARG A 173 14.22 26.04 2.68
C ARG A 173 12.89 25.75 1.99
N PHE A 174 11.96 25.09 2.67
CA PHE A 174 10.62 24.80 2.16
C PHE A 174 9.89 26.10 1.84
N ALA A 175 9.86 27.07 2.77
CA ALA A 175 9.25 28.37 2.56
C ALA A 175 9.85 29.11 1.34
N GLY A 176 11.18 29.10 1.19
CA GLY A 176 11.83 29.71 0.03
C GLY A 176 11.47 29.04 -1.30
N ILE A 177 11.32 27.70 -1.32
CA ILE A 177 10.90 26.97 -2.52
C ILE A 177 9.42 27.25 -2.83
N VAL A 178 8.55 27.26 -1.82
CA VAL A 178 7.13 27.58 -1.96
C VAL A 178 6.94 29.01 -2.46
N ALA A 179 7.70 29.98 -1.95
CA ALA A 179 7.67 31.36 -2.44
C ALA A 179 8.09 31.48 -3.90
N ARG A 180 9.04 30.63 -4.35
CA ARG A 180 9.57 30.66 -5.72
C ARG A 180 8.69 29.92 -6.74
N PHE A 181 8.08 28.80 -6.35
CA PHE A 181 7.40 27.89 -7.29
C PHE A 181 5.93 27.63 -6.97
N GLY A 182 5.44 28.05 -5.80
CA GLY A 182 4.10 27.75 -5.30
C GLY A 182 4.00 26.41 -4.55
N ALA A 183 3.10 26.32 -3.57
CA ALA A 183 2.92 25.13 -2.75
C ALA A 183 2.45 23.91 -3.56
N LYS A 184 1.50 24.09 -4.48
CA LYS A 184 0.99 23.04 -5.38
C LYS A 184 2.14 22.42 -6.18
N TYR A 185 3.01 23.23 -6.78
CA TYR A 185 4.17 22.73 -7.52
C TYR A 185 5.10 21.84 -6.70
N VAL A 186 5.36 22.18 -5.43
CA VAL A 186 6.23 21.39 -4.55
C VAL A 186 5.62 20.04 -4.23
N LEU A 187 4.33 20.01 -3.93
CA LEU A 187 3.58 18.79 -3.67
C LEU A 187 3.52 17.92 -4.95
N ASP A 188 3.13 18.49 -6.09
CA ASP A 188 3.11 17.83 -7.40
C ASP A 188 4.48 17.21 -7.73
N ALA A 189 5.55 17.98 -7.54
CA ALA A 189 6.91 17.54 -7.87
C ALA A 189 7.32 16.30 -7.08
N ALA A 190 6.93 16.22 -5.80
CA ALA A 190 7.26 15.08 -4.94
C ALA A 190 6.36 13.87 -5.21
N VAL A 191 5.04 14.04 -5.22
CA VAL A 191 4.06 12.94 -5.15
C VAL A 191 3.94 12.15 -6.46
N ASN A 192 4.19 12.79 -7.60
CA ASN A 192 4.18 12.15 -8.93
C ASN A 192 5.25 11.05 -9.12
N GLY A 193 6.18 10.90 -8.16
CA GLY A 193 7.29 9.98 -8.27
C GLY A 193 8.33 10.42 -9.29
N GLN A 194 9.45 9.72 -9.33
CA GLN A 194 10.56 10.03 -10.24
C GLN A 194 11.40 8.81 -10.55
N TYR A 195 12.16 8.86 -11.65
CA TYR A 195 12.94 7.73 -12.16
C TYR A 195 14.39 8.11 -12.49
N GLU A 196 14.82 9.31 -12.10
CA GLU A 196 16.14 9.89 -12.44
C GLU A 196 17.15 9.81 -11.30
N PHE A 197 16.69 9.85 -10.04
CA PHE A 197 17.49 9.94 -8.83
C PHE A 197 17.29 8.67 -7.99
N PRO A 198 18.12 7.62 -8.14
CA PRO A 198 17.93 6.34 -7.44
C PRO A 198 17.93 6.45 -5.92
N ASP A 199 18.71 7.39 -5.40
CA ASP A 199 18.81 7.67 -3.96
C ASP A 199 17.73 8.63 -3.47
N GLY A 200 16.86 9.11 -4.36
CA GLY A 200 15.84 10.08 -4.00
C GLY A 200 14.55 9.45 -3.50
N ILE A 201 13.76 10.24 -2.76
CA ILE A 201 12.41 9.82 -2.35
C ILE A 201 11.52 9.59 -3.59
N TYR A 202 10.54 8.69 -3.45
CA TYR A 202 9.58 8.32 -4.50
C TYR A 202 10.22 7.83 -5.81
N TYR A 203 11.40 7.21 -5.72
CA TYR A 203 12.08 6.61 -6.85
C TYR A 203 11.36 5.35 -7.34
N GLY A 204 10.84 5.33 -8.56
CA GLY A 204 10.09 4.20 -9.11
C GLY A 204 10.93 3.12 -9.81
N GLY A 205 12.26 3.24 -9.82
CA GLY A 205 13.16 2.22 -10.35
C GLY A 205 13.33 2.23 -11.88
N ARG A 206 14.45 1.68 -12.38
CA ARG A 206 14.78 1.67 -13.83
C ARG A 206 14.13 0.54 -14.63
N LYS A 207 13.56 -0.45 -13.97
CA LYS A 207 12.93 -1.63 -14.58
C LYS A 207 12.00 -2.27 -13.56
N PRO A 208 11.05 -3.11 -14.00
CA PRO A 208 10.22 -3.87 -13.07
C PRO A 208 11.10 -4.70 -12.12
N GLU A 209 10.93 -4.48 -10.83
CA GLU A 209 11.69 -5.12 -9.78
C GLU A 209 11.46 -6.64 -9.78
N PRO A 210 12.37 -7.43 -9.17
CA PRO A 210 12.20 -8.88 -9.04
C PRO A 210 10.81 -9.29 -8.51
N VAL A 211 10.30 -8.58 -7.50
CA VAL A 211 8.96 -8.80 -6.93
C VAL A 211 7.86 -8.64 -7.97
N VAL A 212 7.86 -7.54 -8.73
CA VAL A 212 6.88 -7.28 -9.79
C VAL A 212 6.91 -8.38 -10.85
N ARG A 213 8.09 -8.82 -11.26
CA ARG A 213 8.25 -9.89 -12.26
C ARG A 213 7.76 -11.25 -11.75
N ARG A 214 8.00 -11.56 -10.47
CA ARG A 214 7.52 -12.80 -9.82
C ARG A 214 6.01 -12.77 -9.67
N LEU A 215 5.45 -11.70 -9.11
CA LEU A 215 4.00 -11.51 -8.95
C LEU A 215 3.28 -11.54 -10.29
N ARG A 216 3.84 -10.95 -11.35
CA ARG A 216 3.29 -11.06 -12.70
C ARG A 216 3.07 -12.51 -13.15
N LYS A 217 4.08 -13.37 -12.97
CA LYS A 217 4.01 -14.79 -13.35
C LYS A 217 2.99 -15.51 -12.47
N PHE A 218 3.03 -15.24 -11.17
CA PHE A 218 2.11 -15.79 -10.19
C PHE A 218 0.66 -15.45 -10.54
N PHE A 219 0.32 -14.17 -10.71
CA PHE A 219 -1.03 -13.73 -11.07
C PHE A 219 -1.53 -14.31 -12.39
N ARG A 220 -0.70 -14.35 -13.45
CA ARG A 220 -1.12 -14.95 -14.72
C ARG A 220 -1.48 -16.44 -14.59
N LYS A 221 -0.76 -17.16 -13.74
CA LYS A 221 -1.02 -18.58 -13.46
C LYS A 221 -2.25 -18.74 -12.57
N THR A 222 -2.24 -18.08 -11.41
CA THR A 222 -3.25 -18.23 -10.35
C THR A 222 -4.61 -17.69 -10.77
N LEU A 223 -4.63 -16.59 -11.53
CA LEU A 223 -5.88 -15.89 -11.88
C LEU A 223 -6.46 -16.32 -13.24
N LYS A 224 -5.89 -17.35 -13.87
CA LYS A 224 -6.26 -17.77 -15.24
C LYS A 224 -7.78 -18.00 -15.39
N ASN A 225 -8.38 -18.75 -14.46
CA ASN A 225 -9.75 -19.26 -14.57
C ASN A 225 -10.82 -18.36 -13.93
N TYR A 226 -10.43 -17.26 -13.29
CA TYR A 226 -11.37 -16.28 -12.73
C TYR A 226 -11.71 -15.21 -13.77
N GLU A 227 -12.95 -14.79 -13.82
CA GLU A 227 -13.46 -13.80 -14.79
C GLU A 227 -13.66 -12.43 -14.12
N GLN A 228 -13.99 -12.41 -12.83
CA GLN A 228 -14.21 -11.19 -12.05
C GLN A 228 -13.26 -11.15 -10.85
N ILE A 229 -12.55 -10.04 -10.68
CA ILE A 229 -11.49 -9.91 -9.68
C ILE A 229 -11.69 -8.60 -8.91
N LEU A 230 -11.98 -8.71 -7.62
CA LEU A 230 -11.93 -7.60 -6.66
C LEU A 230 -10.52 -7.56 -6.06
N ILE A 231 -9.87 -6.40 -6.09
CA ILE A 231 -8.55 -6.19 -5.49
C ILE A 231 -8.69 -5.17 -4.38
N LEU A 232 -8.37 -5.58 -3.16
CA LEU A 232 -8.31 -4.75 -1.95
C LEU A 232 -6.84 -4.59 -1.58
N ASP A 233 -6.29 -3.40 -1.81
CA ASP A 233 -4.90 -3.07 -1.46
C ASP A 233 -4.86 -2.17 -0.24
N TYR A 234 -4.40 -2.70 0.90
CA TYR A 234 -4.40 -1.98 2.17
C TYR A 234 -3.19 -1.06 2.32
N HIS A 235 -3.46 0.23 2.52
CA HIS A 235 -2.46 1.28 2.73
C HIS A 235 -2.86 2.15 3.94
N THR A 236 -1.89 2.89 4.43
CA THR A 236 -2.08 3.85 5.52
C THR A 236 -1.23 5.10 5.30
N GLY A 237 -1.66 6.21 5.90
CA GLY A 237 -0.86 7.43 5.99
C GLY A 237 -1.46 8.61 5.24
N TYR A 238 -2.10 8.40 4.10
CA TYR A 238 -2.80 9.46 3.38
C TYR A 238 -4.22 9.68 3.91
N GLY A 239 -4.66 10.93 3.93
CA GLY A 239 -6.04 11.32 4.23
C GLY A 239 -6.18 12.00 5.58
N ALA A 240 -7.43 12.32 5.94
CA ALA A 240 -7.74 12.87 7.24
C ALA A 240 -7.47 11.86 8.37
N ARG A 241 -7.13 12.38 9.56
CA ARG A 241 -6.84 11.53 10.72
C ARG A 241 -8.06 10.67 11.06
N ASN A 242 -7.81 9.39 11.32
CA ASN A 242 -8.85 8.42 11.69
C ASN A 242 -9.98 8.34 10.63
N THR A 243 -9.66 8.51 9.35
CA THR A 243 -10.66 8.47 8.27
C THR A 243 -10.24 7.48 7.19
N LEU A 244 -11.16 6.59 6.84
CA LEU A 244 -11.02 5.67 5.72
C LEU A 244 -11.33 6.39 4.40
N SER A 245 -10.52 6.10 3.37
CA SER A 245 -10.77 6.53 2.00
C SER A 245 -10.62 5.34 1.06
N LEU A 246 -11.50 5.26 0.06
CA LEU A 246 -11.46 4.23 -0.97
C LEU A 246 -11.03 4.87 -2.27
N MET A 247 -9.79 4.64 -2.70
CA MET A 247 -9.23 5.29 -3.88
C MET A 247 -9.32 4.41 -5.11
N GLN A 248 -9.83 4.98 -6.22
CA GLN A 248 -9.88 4.33 -7.52
C GLN A 248 -9.19 5.15 -8.62
N ASN A 249 -8.44 4.45 -9.48
CA ASN A 249 -7.67 5.07 -10.58
C ASN A 249 -8.43 5.03 -11.92
N ALA A 250 -9.61 4.41 -11.93
CA ALA A 250 -10.42 4.22 -13.12
C ALA A 250 -10.83 5.58 -13.74
N PRO A 251 -10.68 5.76 -15.06
CA PRO A 251 -11.22 6.94 -15.73
C PRO A 251 -12.74 7.07 -15.49
N ALA A 252 -13.21 8.28 -15.20
CA ALA A 252 -14.62 8.55 -14.98
C ALA A 252 -15.49 8.02 -16.15
N GLY A 253 -16.58 7.32 -15.81
CA GLY A 253 -17.50 6.73 -16.79
C GLY A 253 -17.01 5.45 -17.48
N SER A 254 -15.77 5.03 -17.24
CA SER A 254 -15.26 3.74 -17.74
C SER A 254 -16.03 2.56 -17.15
N ARG A 255 -15.90 1.38 -17.79
CA ARG A 255 -16.50 0.13 -17.26
C ARG A 255 -16.04 -0.15 -15.83
N GLU A 256 -14.77 0.11 -15.54
CA GLU A 256 -14.16 -0.09 -14.23
C GLU A 256 -14.73 0.86 -13.17
N ASP A 257 -14.87 2.16 -13.47
CA ASP A 257 -15.51 3.15 -12.58
C ASP A 257 -16.96 2.77 -12.28
N LYS A 258 -17.75 2.38 -13.29
CA LYS A 258 -19.12 1.91 -13.11
C LYS A 258 -19.19 0.67 -12.22
N ASN A 259 -18.26 -0.26 -12.40
CA ASN A 259 -18.15 -1.48 -11.60
C ASN A 259 -17.81 -1.18 -10.14
N LEU A 260 -16.84 -0.30 -9.90
CA LEU A 260 -16.45 0.13 -8.56
C LEU A 260 -17.58 0.89 -7.85
N ARG A 261 -18.32 1.75 -8.56
CA ARG A 261 -19.50 2.43 -7.99
C ARG A 261 -20.60 1.46 -7.55
N LYS A 262 -20.83 0.35 -8.25
CA LYS A 262 -21.79 -0.69 -7.82
C LYS A 262 -21.38 -1.36 -6.50
N VAL A 263 -20.08 -1.54 -6.28
CA VAL A 263 -19.57 -2.21 -5.08
C VAL A 263 -19.41 -1.22 -3.92
N PHE A 264 -18.90 -0.02 -4.20
CA PHE A 264 -18.40 0.92 -3.20
C PHE A 264 -19.12 2.28 -3.15
N GLY A 265 -19.97 2.60 -4.13
CA GLY A 265 -20.54 3.94 -4.30
C GLY A 265 -21.37 4.41 -3.11
N ASP A 266 -22.16 3.53 -2.50
CA ASP A 266 -23.08 3.89 -1.42
C ASP A 266 -22.39 4.09 -0.06
N PHE A 267 -21.08 3.79 0.05
CA PHE A 267 -20.36 4.06 1.30
C PHE A 267 -20.04 5.55 1.46
N GLY A 268 -20.09 6.35 0.39
CA GLY A 268 -19.72 7.77 0.45
C GLY A 268 -18.22 8.02 0.70
N LEU A 269 -17.38 6.99 0.56
CA LEU A 269 -15.92 7.04 0.82
C LEU A 269 -15.08 6.97 -0.47
N LEU A 270 -15.73 6.86 -1.62
CA LEU A 270 -15.07 6.64 -2.91
C LEU A 270 -14.45 7.95 -3.41
N LEU A 271 -13.12 7.99 -3.48
CA LEU A 271 -12.35 9.07 -4.08
C LEU A 271 -11.93 8.65 -5.49
N SER A 272 -12.29 9.45 -6.49
CA SER A 272 -11.85 9.23 -7.86
C SER A 272 -10.61 10.06 -8.15
N GLU A 273 -9.55 9.43 -8.68
CA GLU A 273 -8.39 10.17 -9.20
C GLU A 273 -8.71 11.04 -10.45
N ALA A 274 -9.97 11.06 -10.91
CA ALA A 274 -10.43 11.86 -12.04
C ALA A 274 -11.02 13.23 -11.62
N GLU A 275 -11.14 13.52 -10.32
CA GLU A 275 -11.45 14.85 -9.82
C GLU A 275 -10.13 15.64 -9.64
N ASP A 276 -10.11 16.90 -10.08
CA ASP A 276 -8.94 17.73 -10.50
C ASP A 276 -7.78 17.95 -9.49
N ASP A 277 -7.77 17.28 -8.34
CA ASP A 277 -6.77 17.45 -7.28
C ASP A 277 -6.10 16.15 -6.78
N PHE A 278 -6.23 15.02 -7.50
CA PHE A 278 -5.55 13.77 -7.14
C PHE A 278 -4.70 13.18 -8.29
N TYR A 279 -3.44 12.83 -8.00
CA TYR A 279 -2.43 12.51 -9.02
C TYR A 279 -2.48 11.07 -9.51
N ARG A 280 -2.62 10.87 -10.84
CA ARG A 280 -2.40 9.56 -11.47
C ARG A 280 -0.95 9.11 -11.37
N THR A 281 -0.67 8.23 -10.41
CA THR A 281 0.67 7.67 -10.24
C THR A 281 0.91 6.55 -11.25
N SER A 282 2.00 6.61 -12.02
CA SER A 282 2.28 5.56 -13.00
C SER A 282 2.98 4.37 -12.34
N GLY A 283 2.42 3.18 -12.52
CA GLY A 283 3.06 1.94 -12.04
C GLY A 283 2.69 1.60 -10.59
N ASP A 284 1.54 2.06 -10.16
CA ASP A 284 0.84 1.57 -8.98
C ASP A 284 0.34 0.12 -9.18
N PHE A 285 0.00 -0.51 -8.06
CA PHE A 285 -0.38 -1.92 -8.02
C PHE A 285 -1.75 -2.22 -8.60
N THR A 286 -2.73 -1.34 -8.40
CA THR A 286 -4.11 -1.53 -8.84
C THR A 286 -4.21 -1.45 -10.37
N ASP A 287 -3.58 -0.46 -10.99
CA ASP A 287 -3.43 -0.34 -12.46
C ASP A 287 -2.75 -1.56 -13.09
N PHE A 288 -1.89 -2.25 -12.34
CA PHE A 288 -1.15 -3.40 -12.85
C PHE A 288 -2.09 -4.51 -13.32
N PHE A 289 -3.22 -4.68 -12.63
CA PHE A 289 -4.25 -5.65 -13.01
C PHE A 289 -4.94 -5.22 -14.30
N GLY A 290 -5.28 -3.94 -14.46
CA GLY A 290 -5.82 -3.40 -15.71
C GLY A 290 -4.88 -3.67 -16.90
N LYS A 291 -3.57 -3.47 -16.70
CA LYS A 291 -2.55 -3.76 -17.72
C LYS A 291 -2.41 -5.26 -18.03
N LEU A 292 -2.61 -6.14 -17.05
CA LEU A 292 -2.48 -7.59 -17.21
C LEU A 292 -3.72 -8.28 -17.77
N PHE A 293 -4.90 -7.83 -17.36
CA PHE A 293 -6.15 -8.57 -17.50
C PHE A 293 -7.33 -7.72 -17.98
N GLY A 294 -7.19 -6.40 -18.12
CA GLY A 294 -8.31 -5.50 -18.42
C GLY A 294 -9.00 -5.73 -19.78
N ARG A 295 -8.46 -6.60 -20.64
CA ARG A 295 -9.13 -7.04 -21.88
C ARG A 295 -10.03 -8.26 -21.70
N ASP A 296 -9.69 -9.12 -20.75
CA ASP A 296 -10.23 -10.48 -20.65
C ASP A 296 -11.02 -10.71 -19.36
N LYS A 297 -10.98 -9.77 -18.42
CA LYS A 297 -11.55 -9.91 -17.08
C LYS A 297 -12.22 -8.62 -16.62
N GLU A 298 -13.23 -8.76 -15.78
CA GLU A 298 -13.80 -7.63 -15.05
C GLU A 298 -12.99 -7.37 -13.78
N LEU A 299 -12.56 -6.13 -13.60
CA LEU A 299 -11.71 -5.73 -12.49
C LEU A 299 -12.43 -4.72 -11.61
N PHE A 300 -12.21 -4.86 -10.30
CA PHE A 300 -12.71 -3.96 -9.27
C PHE A 300 -11.53 -3.63 -8.34
N PRO A 301 -10.49 -2.89 -8.80
CA PRO A 301 -9.37 -2.56 -7.94
C PRO A 301 -9.66 -1.33 -7.09
N ILE A 302 -9.42 -1.45 -5.79
CA ILE A 302 -9.55 -0.34 -4.85
C ILE A 302 -8.35 -0.33 -3.90
N THR A 303 -7.79 0.85 -3.67
CA THR A 303 -6.87 1.08 -2.57
C THR A 303 -7.69 1.48 -1.34
N VAL A 304 -7.50 0.73 -0.26
CA VAL A 304 -8.15 0.95 1.03
C VAL A 304 -7.15 1.72 1.89
N GLU A 305 -7.34 3.04 1.97
CA GLU A 305 -6.39 3.96 2.60
C GLU A 305 -6.92 4.43 3.95
N MET A 306 -6.19 4.16 5.03
CA MET A 306 -6.53 4.65 6.37
C MET A 306 -5.63 5.82 6.78
N GLY A 307 -6.22 7.00 6.94
CA GLY A 307 -5.48 8.20 7.34
C GLY A 307 -4.98 8.15 8.78
N THR A 308 -3.75 8.61 9.00
CA THR A 308 -3.05 8.50 10.29
C THR A 308 -3.10 9.81 11.07
N PHE A 309 -2.18 10.75 10.84
CA PHE A 309 -2.14 12.04 11.55
C PHE A 309 -2.83 13.19 10.80
N GLY A 310 -3.30 12.96 9.57
CA GLY A 310 -3.90 14.00 8.74
C GLY A 310 -2.83 14.75 7.94
N ASN A 311 -2.59 14.33 6.71
CA ASN A 311 -1.59 14.98 5.83
C ASN A 311 -2.21 15.90 4.76
N LEU A 312 -3.53 16.15 4.83
CA LEU A 312 -4.24 17.01 3.89
C LEU A 312 -4.04 18.51 4.15
N ASN A 313 -3.65 18.90 5.37
CA ASN A 313 -3.34 20.29 5.70
C ASN A 313 -1.84 20.59 5.56
N LEU A 314 -1.49 21.88 5.50
CA LEU A 314 -0.11 22.33 5.29
C LEU A 314 0.87 21.79 6.34
N LEU A 315 0.49 21.79 7.63
CA LEU A 315 1.35 21.32 8.72
C LEU A 315 1.62 19.81 8.60
N GLY A 316 0.59 19.03 8.27
CA GLY A 316 0.70 17.60 8.05
C GLY A 316 1.56 17.28 6.82
N GLY A 317 1.34 17.97 5.70
CA GLY A 317 2.16 17.83 4.49
C GLY A 317 3.63 18.21 4.72
N LEU A 318 3.89 19.28 5.48
CA LEU A 318 5.24 19.72 5.86
C LEU A 318 5.94 18.69 6.73
N LYS A 319 5.28 18.21 7.79
CA LYS A 319 5.83 17.17 8.68
C LYS A 319 6.08 15.87 7.91
N GLY A 320 5.12 15.42 7.11
CA GLY A 320 5.27 14.21 6.30
C GLY A 320 6.44 14.31 5.33
N SER A 321 6.59 15.44 4.65
CA SER A 321 7.73 15.70 3.74
C SER A 321 9.07 15.67 4.49
N PHE A 322 9.15 16.32 5.66
CA PHE A 322 10.34 16.29 6.48
C PHE A 322 10.72 14.86 6.89
N LEU A 323 9.75 14.06 7.34
CA LEU A 323 9.98 12.68 7.76
C LEU A 323 10.42 11.78 6.59
N MET A 324 9.76 11.89 5.43
CA MET A 324 10.13 11.15 4.22
C MET A 324 11.57 11.45 3.78
N ILE A 325 11.95 12.73 3.76
CA ILE A 325 13.29 13.17 3.35
C ILE A 325 14.33 12.75 4.40
N SER A 326 14.02 12.93 5.68
CA SER A 326 14.95 12.62 6.78
C SER A 326 15.20 11.12 6.92
N GLU A 327 14.15 10.29 6.84
CA GLU A 327 14.29 8.83 6.88
C GLU A 327 15.20 8.35 5.75
N ASN A 328 14.92 8.79 4.51
CA ASN A 328 15.69 8.38 3.35
C ASN A 328 17.16 8.85 3.44
N ARG A 329 17.38 10.09 3.88
CA ARG A 329 18.73 10.65 4.11
C ARG A 329 19.51 9.87 5.17
N ILE A 330 18.87 9.53 6.31
CA ILE A 330 19.50 8.74 7.38
C ILE A 330 19.89 7.37 6.85
N ARG A 331 19.02 6.72 6.06
CA ARG A 331 19.31 5.40 5.48
C ARG A 331 20.50 5.41 4.52
N LEU A 332 20.65 6.47 3.73
CA LEU A 332 21.67 6.55 2.68
C LEU A 332 23.00 7.10 3.15
N HIS A 333 22.97 8.11 4.03
CA HIS A 333 24.16 8.85 4.44
C HIS A 333 24.49 8.67 5.94
N GLY A 334 23.57 8.12 6.73
CA GLY A 334 23.68 8.03 8.17
C GLY A 334 23.38 9.34 8.88
N SER A 335 23.55 9.34 10.20
CA SER A 335 23.35 10.48 11.08
C SER A 335 24.62 10.77 11.88
N LYS A 336 24.82 12.03 12.29
CA LYS A 336 25.79 12.42 13.32
C LYS A 336 25.24 12.28 14.73
N SER A 337 23.93 12.07 14.88
CA SER A 337 23.23 11.91 16.14
C SER A 337 22.31 10.69 16.07
N ASP A 338 22.65 9.64 16.81
CA ASP A 338 21.85 8.41 16.85
C ASP A 338 20.49 8.65 17.49
N ARG A 339 20.44 9.44 18.58
CA ARG A 339 19.19 9.87 19.22
C ARG A 339 18.25 10.58 18.25
N SER A 340 18.79 11.49 17.41
CA SER A 340 17.96 12.19 16.42
C SER A 340 17.50 11.26 15.31
N ALA A 341 18.35 10.31 14.89
CA ALA A 341 17.99 9.32 13.89
C ALA A 341 16.90 8.37 14.39
N GLU A 342 16.98 7.94 15.65
CA GLU A 342 15.96 7.12 16.30
C GLU A 342 14.63 7.85 16.41
N LYS A 343 14.66 9.13 16.80
CA LYS A 343 13.45 9.96 16.82
C LYS A 343 12.80 10.06 15.44
N ILE A 344 13.57 10.26 14.37
CA ILE A 344 13.03 10.24 13.00
C ILE A 344 12.44 8.88 12.65
N ARG A 345 13.10 7.77 12.99
CA ARG A 345 12.56 6.41 12.74
C ARG A 345 11.22 6.20 13.46
N ASN A 346 11.12 6.63 14.72
CA ASN A 346 9.89 6.51 15.50
C ASN A 346 8.77 7.41 14.93
N GLU A 347 9.06 8.67 14.60
CA GLU A 347 8.06 9.55 14.00
C GLU A 347 7.63 9.09 12.59
N PHE A 348 8.56 8.54 11.81
CA PHE A 348 8.26 7.94 10.51
C PHE A 348 7.38 6.69 10.65
N ARG A 349 7.62 5.89 11.69
CA ARG A 349 6.74 4.77 12.02
C ARG A 349 5.35 5.25 12.38
N GLU A 350 5.22 6.20 13.30
CA GLU A 350 3.93 6.78 13.69
C GLU A 350 3.18 7.44 12.53
N MET A 351 3.89 7.89 11.49
CA MET A 351 3.27 8.43 10.27
C MET A 351 2.45 7.38 9.50
N PHE A 352 2.84 6.11 9.54
CA PHE A 352 2.20 5.05 8.76
C PHE A 352 1.53 3.97 9.62
N TYR A 353 2.06 3.73 10.81
CA TYR A 353 1.58 2.71 11.75
C TYR A 353 1.53 3.29 13.17
N PRO A 354 0.52 4.13 13.48
CA PRO A 354 0.38 4.73 14.80
C PRO A 354 0.26 3.70 15.93
N THR A 355 0.92 3.97 17.06
CA THR A 355 0.75 3.18 18.30
C THR A 355 -0.50 3.56 19.07
N ARG A 356 -1.08 4.72 18.75
CA ARG A 356 -2.30 5.22 19.40
C ARG A 356 -3.49 4.28 19.24
N GLU A 357 -4.09 3.91 20.36
CA GLU A 357 -5.24 3.00 20.42
C GLU A 357 -6.46 3.54 19.68
N ASP A 358 -6.75 4.84 19.78
CA ASP A 358 -7.90 5.46 19.10
C ASP A 358 -7.82 5.30 17.57
N TRP A 359 -6.62 5.40 16.99
CA TRP A 359 -6.41 5.12 15.57
C TRP A 359 -6.55 3.63 15.26
N ARG A 360 -5.95 2.75 16.08
CA ARG A 360 -5.98 1.28 15.86
C ARG A 360 -7.40 0.73 15.91
N LEU A 361 -8.21 1.20 16.84
CA LEU A 361 -9.63 0.85 16.94
C LEU A 361 -10.42 1.43 15.76
N ALA A 362 -10.27 2.72 15.46
CA ALA A 362 -10.97 3.35 14.33
C ALA A 362 -10.65 2.68 12.98
N ALA A 363 -9.39 2.30 12.77
CA ALA A 363 -8.95 1.59 11.56
C ALA A 363 -9.62 0.22 11.43
N MET A 364 -9.69 -0.53 12.53
CA MET A 364 -10.40 -1.80 12.57
C MET A 364 -11.90 -1.63 12.33
N ASP A 365 -12.54 -0.66 12.96
CA ASP A 365 -13.98 -0.45 12.83
C ASP A 365 -14.36 0.01 11.43
N GLN A 366 -13.65 0.98 10.86
CA GLN A 366 -13.99 1.53 9.54
C GLN A 366 -13.70 0.53 8.41
N VAL A 367 -12.54 -0.13 8.43
CA VAL A 367 -12.21 -1.15 7.42
C VAL A 367 -13.24 -2.28 7.46
N PHE A 368 -13.59 -2.79 8.64
CA PHE A 368 -14.53 -3.90 8.75
C PHE A 368 -16.01 -3.49 8.72
N GLY A 369 -16.33 -2.20 8.83
CA GLY A 369 -17.65 -1.65 8.50
C GLY A 369 -17.93 -1.65 6.99
N VAL A 370 -16.88 -1.68 6.16
CA VAL A 370 -16.98 -1.55 4.70
C VAL A 370 -16.68 -2.85 3.97
N ILE A 371 -15.55 -3.50 4.28
CA ILE A 371 -15.01 -4.60 3.46
C ILE A 371 -15.93 -5.84 3.39
N PRO A 372 -16.52 -6.34 4.49
CA PRO A 372 -17.45 -7.47 4.41
C PRO A 372 -18.67 -7.17 3.52
N GLU A 373 -19.26 -5.98 3.65
CA GLU A 373 -20.37 -5.54 2.79
C GLU A 373 -19.94 -5.43 1.32
N ALA A 374 -18.78 -4.84 1.03
CA ALA A 374 -18.26 -4.72 -0.32
C ALA A 374 -18.05 -6.08 -0.98
N ILE A 375 -17.47 -7.05 -0.26
CA ILE A 375 -17.29 -8.42 -0.76
C ILE A 375 -18.64 -9.10 -1.03
N ARG A 376 -19.64 -8.88 -0.16
CA ARG A 376 -20.99 -9.39 -0.40
C ARG A 376 -21.63 -8.74 -1.64
N ARG A 377 -21.48 -7.44 -1.86
CA ARG A 377 -21.97 -6.75 -3.07
C ARG A 377 -21.30 -7.31 -4.33
N PHE A 378 -19.97 -7.39 -4.32
CA PHE A 378 -19.20 -7.99 -5.41
C PHE A 378 -19.64 -9.42 -5.75
N SER A 379 -19.93 -10.23 -4.74
CA SER A 379 -20.38 -11.61 -4.98
C SER A 379 -21.76 -11.72 -5.63
N LYS A 380 -22.56 -10.65 -5.66
CA LYS A 380 -23.89 -10.57 -6.29
C LYS A 380 -23.90 -9.95 -7.70
N ILE A 381 -22.85 -9.22 -8.08
CA ILE A 381 -22.68 -8.65 -9.44
C ILE A 381 -22.32 -9.74 -10.43
#